data_AF-A0A2Z2J230-F1
#
_entry.id   AF-A0A2Z2J230-F1
#
_cell.length_a   1.000
_cell.length_b   1.000
_cell.length_c   1.000
_cell.angle_alpha   90.00
_cell.angle_beta   90.00
_cell.angle_gamma   90.00
#
_symmetry.space_group_name_H-M   'P 1'
#
loop_
_entity.id
_entity.type
_entity.pdbx_description
1 polymer ?
#
loop_
_entity_poly.entity_id
_entity_poly.type
_entity_poly.pdbx_seq_one_letter_code
_entity_poly.pdbx_strand_id
1 'polypeptide(L)'
;MYSLSTLTMAFGLTLFAGLSTSIGAGIAVSKRNPGPAFMAAALGLSAGVMLYVSFMEILPTGLDQLTEAYGGEKAGTWALVLAFFAGIAVIAIIDRLVPEEINPHEPATTEEAARRKRLMKTGVFTACALAFHNFPEGFATFLAGLEDPRIAIPVAVAIAIHNIPEGIAVAVPLREATGSRAKAFWWATISGLAEPVGAVVGFLLLLPLMGPATMGFSFAAIAGIMVFISLDELLPTAEETGEHHHAIYGLIAGMAIMALSLLMFL
;
A
#
# COMPACT_ATOMS: atom_id res chain seq x y z
N MET A 1 28.02 17.68 1.31
CA MET A 1 26.82 18.29 1.92
C MET A 1 25.90 18.75 0.80
N TYR A 2 24.64 18.34 0.81
CA TYR A 2 23.65 18.74 -0.19
C TYR A 2 23.26 20.21 -0.02
N SER A 3 22.89 20.88 -1.12
CA SER A 3 22.36 22.24 -1.07
C SER A 3 20.94 22.26 -0.49
N LEU A 4 20.52 23.38 0.12
CA LEU A 4 19.16 23.54 0.62
C LEU A 4 18.12 23.37 -0.50
N SER A 5 18.43 23.82 -1.72
CA SER A 5 17.55 23.65 -2.87
C SER A 5 17.37 22.17 -3.25
N THR A 6 18.44 21.38 -3.22
CA THR A 6 18.38 19.93 -3.48
C THR A 6 17.52 19.23 -2.42
N LEU A 7 17.74 19.53 -1.13
CA LEU A 7 16.96 18.94 -0.04
C LEU A 7 15.48 19.30 -0.13
N THR A 8 15.17 20.57 -0.40
CA THR A 8 13.78 21.05 -0.52
C THR A 8 13.07 20.43 -1.71
N MET A 9 13.76 20.26 -2.84
CA MET A 9 13.22 19.60 -4.02
C MET A 9 12.96 18.11 -3.76
N ALA A 10 13.93 17.38 -3.22
CA ALA A 10 13.79 15.96 -2.90
C ALA A 10 12.61 15.71 -1.93
N PHE A 11 12.51 16.54 -0.88
CA PHE A 11 11.39 16.49 0.05
C PHE A 11 10.07 16.87 -0.63
N GLY A 12 10.06 17.90 -1.46
CA GLY A 12 8.87 18.35 -2.20
C GLY A 12 8.33 17.30 -3.16
N LEU A 13 9.21 16.58 -3.86
CA LEU A 13 8.84 15.46 -4.72
C LEU A 13 8.26 14.30 -3.91
N THR A 14 8.87 13.96 -2.77
CA THR A 14 8.38 12.90 -1.88
C THR A 14 7.04 13.26 -1.23
N LEU A 15 6.87 14.51 -0.82
CA LEU A 15 5.59 15.00 -0.28
C LEU A 15 4.51 15.01 -1.36
N PHE A 16 4.85 15.41 -2.59
CA PHE A 16 3.92 15.37 -3.72
C PHE A 16 3.43 13.94 -4.01
N ALA A 17 4.37 13.00 -4.06
CA ALA A 17 4.10 11.57 -4.20
C ALA A 17 3.15 11.08 -3.08
N GLY A 18 3.49 11.26 -1.81
CA GLY A 18 2.65 10.77 -0.70
C GLY A 18 1.29 11.46 -0.60
N LEU A 19 1.16 12.71 -1.05
CA LEU A 19 -0.12 13.40 -1.07
C LEU A 19 -1.07 12.89 -2.16
N SER A 20 -0.57 12.21 -3.20
CA SER A 20 -1.46 11.67 -4.24
C SER A 20 -2.32 10.50 -3.74
N THR A 21 -1.92 9.82 -2.66
CA THR A 21 -2.80 8.89 -1.91
C THR A 21 -4.07 9.59 -1.42
N SER A 22 -3.98 10.87 -1.07
CA SER A 22 -5.16 11.67 -0.69
C SER A 22 -6.07 11.96 -1.89
N ILE A 23 -5.53 12.05 -3.10
CA ILE A 23 -6.32 12.22 -4.34
C ILE A 23 -7.16 10.96 -4.56
N GLY A 24 -6.55 9.78 -4.45
CA GLY A 24 -7.24 8.50 -4.50
C GLY A 24 -8.38 8.40 -3.48
N ALA A 25 -8.09 8.77 -2.24
CA ALA A 25 -9.09 8.81 -1.18
C ALA A 25 -10.24 9.77 -1.51
N GLY A 26 -9.92 10.96 -2.02
CA GLY A 26 -10.89 11.95 -2.48
C GLY A 26 -11.84 11.40 -3.54
N ILE A 27 -11.30 10.67 -4.53
CA ILE A 27 -12.07 9.98 -5.58
C ILE A 27 -12.99 8.94 -4.95
N ALA A 28 -12.47 8.07 -4.08
CA ALA A 28 -13.22 7.00 -3.43
C ALA A 28 -14.39 7.52 -2.56
N VAL A 29 -14.17 8.63 -1.85
CA VAL A 29 -15.20 9.21 -0.97
C VAL A 29 -16.10 10.21 -1.70
N SER A 30 -15.87 10.53 -2.97
CA SER A 30 -16.60 11.59 -3.71
C SER A 30 -18.11 11.34 -3.81
N LYS A 31 -18.52 10.10 -4.09
CA LYS A 31 -19.91 9.71 -4.33
C LYS A 31 -20.66 9.48 -3.02
N ARG A 32 -21.68 10.29 -2.68
CA ARG A 32 -22.34 10.29 -1.37
C ARG A 32 -22.94 8.95 -0.92
N ASN A 33 -23.55 8.18 -1.83
CA ASN A 33 -24.12 6.84 -1.59
C ASN A 33 -23.68 5.87 -2.71
N PRO A 34 -22.55 5.17 -2.56
CA PRO A 34 -22.13 4.13 -3.49
C PRO A 34 -23.06 2.92 -3.37
N GLY A 35 -23.36 2.27 -4.50
CA GLY A 35 -24.12 1.02 -4.49
C GLY A 35 -23.20 -0.19 -4.29
N PRO A 36 -23.76 -1.36 -3.91
CA PRO A 36 -23.02 -2.62 -3.74
C PRO A 36 -22.07 -2.96 -4.89
N ALA A 37 -22.52 -2.82 -6.14
CA ALA A 37 -21.71 -3.07 -7.33
C ALA A 37 -20.46 -2.18 -7.43
N PHE A 38 -20.60 -0.88 -7.13
CA PHE A 38 -19.47 0.05 -7.13
C PHE A 38 -18.48 -0.31 -6.03
N MET A 39 -18.99 -0.69 -4.86
CA MET A 39 -18.18 -1.06 -3.71
C MET A 39 -17.39 -2.34 -3.95
N ALA A 40 -18.04 -3.38 -4.49
CA ALA A 40 -17.39 -4.61 -4.93
C ALA A 40 -16.31 -4.33 -5.98
N ALA A 41 -16.62 -3.52 -7.00
CA ALA A 41 -15.63 -3.15 -8.01
C ALA A 41 -14.46 -2.35 -7.44
N ALA A 42 -14.69 -1.45 -6.50
CA ALA A 42 -13.64 -0.62 -5.89
C ALA A 42 -12.73 -1.44 -4.96
N LEU A 43 -13.30 -2.36 -4.16
CA LEU A 43 -12.53 -3.30 -3.33
C LEU A 43 -11.76 -4.31 -4.18
N GLY A 44 -12.39 -4.82 -5.26
CA GLY A 44 -11.71 -5.65 -6.24
C GLY A 44 -10.53 -4.92 -6.88
N LEU A 45 -10.74 -3.68 -7.34
CA LEU A 45 -9.70 -2.82 -7.91
C LEU A 45 -8.53 -2.64 -6.96
N SER A 46 -8.81 -2.39 -5.69
CA SER A 46 -7.80 -2.33 -4.62
C SER A 46 -6.98 -3.62 -4.52
N ALA A 47 -7.64 -4.78 -4.46
CA ALA A 47 -6.95 -6.08 -4.41
C ALA A 47 -6.08 -6.32 -5.65
N GLY A 48 -6.57 -5.97 -6.84
CA GLY A 48 -5.83 -6.11 -8.10
C GLY A 48 -4.60 -5.22 -8.17
N VAL A 49 -4.72 -3.98 -7.72
CA VAL A 49 -3.60 -3.02 -7.61
C VAL A 49 -2.51 -3.59 -6.69
N MET A 50 -2.88 -3.95 -5.47
CA MET A 50 -1.93 -4.43 -4.46
C MET A 50 -1.24 -5.73 -4.90
N LEU A 51 -1.97 -6.66 -5.53
CA LEU A 51 -1.37 -7.87 -6.10
C LEU A 51 -0.39 -7.54 -7.22
N TYR A 52 -0.79 -6.71 -8.18
CA TYR A 52 0.04 -6.40 -9.34
C TYR A 52 1.34 -5.71 -8.93
N VAL A 53 1.24 -4.67 -8.10
CA VAL A 53 2.39 -3.94 -7.53
C VAL A 53 3.33 -4.88 -6.78
N SER A 54 2.78 -5.75 -5.93
CA SER A 54 3.60 -6.67 -5.13
C SER A 54 4.50 -7.56 -6.00
N PHE A 55 3.98 -8.07 -7.12
CA PHE A 55 4.71 -8.97 -8.00
C PHE A 55 5.55 -8.26 -9.08
N MET A 56 5.07 -7.14 -9.61
CA MET A 56 5.66 -6.51 -10.78
C MET A 56 6.62 -5.36 -10.44
N GLU A 57 6.59 -4.87 -9.21
CA GLU A 57 7.43 -3.76 -8.75
C GLU A 57 8.17 -4.12 -7.47
N ILE A 58 7.44 -4.36 -6.36
CA ILE A 58 8.05 -4.49 -5.03
C ILE A 58 9.02 -5.69 -4.97
N LEU A 59 8.60 -6.86 -5.45
CA LEU A 59 9.45 -8.05 -5.44
C LEU A 59 10.70 -7.89 -6.33
N PRO A 60 10.59 -7.42 -7.59
CA PRO A 60 11.75 -7.07 -8.41
C PRO A 60 12.69 -6.07 -7.74
N THR A 61 12.18 -4.97 -7.20
CA THR A 61 13.00 -3.99 -6.48
C THR A 61 13.69 -4.61 -5.26
N GLY A 62 12.97 -5.43 -4.50
CA GLY A 62 13.55 -6.18 -3.38
C GLY A 62 14.66 -7.14 -3.81
N LEU A 63 14.51 -7.77 -4.99
CA LEU A 63 15.49 -8.69 -5.54
C LEU A 63 16.78 -7.97 -5.95
N ASP A 64 16.66 -6.81 -6.59
CA ASP A 64 17.80 -5.99 -6.98
C ASP A 64 18.63 -5.60 -5.74
N GLN A 65 17.94 -5.13 -4.69
CA GLN A 65 18.55 -4.73 -3.42
C GLN A 65 19.22 -5.91 -2.69
N LEU A 66 18.59 -7.10 -2.67
CA LEU A 66 19.18 -8.29 -2.04
C LEU A 66 20.31 -8.89 -2.88
N THR A 67 20.22 -8.82 -4.21
CA THR A 67 21.28 -9.28 -5.10
C THR A 67 22.55 -8.46 -4.93
N GLU A 68 22.40 -7.14 -4.81
CA GLU A 68 23.49 -6.23 -4.44
C GLU A 68 24.05 -6.56 -3.06
N ALA A 69 23.18 -6.71 -2.05
CA ALA A 69 23.60 -6.99 -0.67
C ALA A 69 24.37 -8.30 -0.49
N TYR A 70 23.97 -9.36 -1.19
CA TYR A 70 24.54 -10.71 -1.05
C TYR A 70 25.54 -11.08 -2.14
N GLY A 71 25.83 -10.16 -3.07
CA GLY A 71 26.84 -10.33 -4.11
C GLY A 71 26.52 -11.42 -5.14
N GLY A 72 25.24 -11.75 -5.34
CA GLY A 72 24.83 -12.75 -6.31
C GLY A 72 23.34 -13.08 -6.31
N GLU A 73 22.79 -13.23 -7.52
CA GLU A 73 21.36 -13.45 -7.78
C GLU A 73 20.81 -14.66 -7.02
N LYS A 74 21.58 -15.77 -6.97
CA LYS A 74 21.14 -16.97 -6.26
C LYS A 74 20.88 -16.69 -4.77
N ALA A 75 21.81 -16.02 -4.09
CA ALA A 75 21.66 -15.74 -2.66
C ALA A 75 20.56 -14.69 -2.41
N GLY A 76 20.50 -13.65 -3.26
CA GLY A 76 19.45 -12.63 -3.24
C GLY A 76 18.04 -13.24 -3.39
N THR A 77 17.84 -14.11 -4.38
CA THR A 77 16.55 -14.78 -4.62
C THR A 77 16.12 -15.67 -3.45
N TRP A 78 17.04 -16.43 -2.84
CA TRP A 78 16.70 -17.22 -1.64
C TRP A 78 16.30 -16.32 -0.47
N ALA A 79 17.03 -15.23 -0.23
CA ALA A 79 16.69 -14.25 0.80
C ALA A 79 15.32 -13.60 0.53
N LEU A 80 15.03 -13.24 -0.72
CA LEU A 80 13.78 -12.63 -1.16
C LEU A 80 12.59 -13.54 -0.85
N VAL A 81 12.66 -14.80 -1.28
CA VAL A 81 11.57 -15.77 -1.10
C VAL A 81 11.32 -16.03 0.39
N LEU A 82 12.37 -16.19 1.19
CA LEU A 82 12.25 -16.38 2.63
C LEU A 82 11.58 -15.18 3.30
N ALA A 83 11.99 -13.97 2.92
CA ALA A 83 11.44 -12.73 3.47
C ALA A 83 9.98 -12.50 3.06
N PHE A 84 9.63 -12.81 1.82
CA PHE A 84 8.25 -12.76 1.32
C PHE A 84 7.31 -13.67 2.12
N PHE A 85 7.67 -14.94 2.28
CA PHE A 85 6.86 -15.87 3.06
C PHE A 85 6.91 -15.57 4.57
N ALA A 86 8.00 -15.01 5.08
CA ALA A 86 8.05 -14.51 6.45
C ALA A 86 7.06 -13.35 6.65
N GLY A 87 6.96 -12.42 5.69
CA GLY A 87 5.96 -11.36 5.69
C GLY A 87 4.53 -11.90 5.74
N ILE A 88 4.21 -12.88 4.88
CA ILE A 88 2.92 -13.60 4.90
C ILE A 88 2.66 -14.24 6.27
N ALA A 89 3.65 -14.96 6.81
CA ALA A 89 3.51 -15.64 8.10
C ALA A 89 3.27 -14.65 9.24
N VAL A 90 3.99 -13.52 9.25
CA VAL A 90 3.82 -12.46 10.26
C VAL A 90 2.41 -11.88 10.21
N ILE A 91 1.92 -11.47 9.03
CA ILE A 91 0.57 -10.91 8.95
C ILE A 91 -0.50 -11.95 9.24
N ALA A 92 -0.34 -13.21 8.82
CA ALA A 92 -1.28 -14.28 9.14
C ALA A 92 -1.32 -14.58 10.65
N ILE A 93 -0.18 -14.50 11.33
CA ILE A 93 -0.13 -14.62 12.80
C ILE A 93 -0.81 -13.43 13.44
N ILE A 94 -0.50 -12.20 13.02
CA ILE A 94 -1.15 -10.98 13.54
C ILE A 94 -2.66 -11.09 13.35
N ASP A 95 -3.11 -11.46 12.14
CA ASP A 95 -4.51 -11.59 11.78
C ASP A 95 -5.25 -12.56 12.71
N ARG A 96 -4.65 -13.73 12.95
CA ARG A 96 -5.18 -14.75 13.86
C ARG A 96 -5.15 -14.33 15.33
N LEU A 97 -4.19 -13.49 15.73
CA LEU A 97 -4.03 -13.02 17.10
C LEU A 97 -4.95 -11.83 17.42
N VAL A 98 -5.33 -11.02 16.42
CA VAL A 98 -6.32 -9.97 16.59
C VAL A 98 -7.67 -10.66 16.82
N PRO A 99 -8.21 -10.66 18.04
CA PRO A 99 -9.46 -11.34 18.31
C PRO A 99 -10.55 -10.68 17.47
N GLU A 100 -11.29 -11.47 16.70
CA GLU A 100 -12.65 -11.07 16.38
C GLU A 100 -13.37 -10.97 17.73
N GLU A 101 -13.40 -9.78 18.36
CA GLU A 101 -14.22 -9.59 19.56
C GLU A 101 -15.68 -9.91 19.20
N ILE A 102 -16.07 -11.16 19.29
CA ILE A 102 -17.45 -11.55 19.55
C ILE A 102 -17.58 -11.22 21.02
N ASN A 103 -17.96 -9.98 21.32
CA ASN A 103 -18.20 -9.54 22.69
C ASN A 103 -19.41 -10.36 23.21
N PRO A 104 -19.22 -11.36 24.08
CA PRO A 104 -20.30 -12.31 24.44
C PRO A 104 -21.40 -11.66 25.28
N HIS A 105 -21.22 -10.40 25.66
CA HIS A 105 -22.14 -9.60 26.47
C HIS A 105 -22.91 -8.55 25.67
N GLU A 106 -22.74 -8.48 24.35
CA GLU A 106 -23.69 -7.81 23.46
C GLU A 106 -24.44 -8.88 22.64
N PRO A 107 -25.77 -9.01 22.81
CA PRO A 107 -26.53 -10.02 22.09
C PRO A 107 -26.43 -9.71 20.60
N ALA A 108 -25.79 -10.62 19.84
CA ALA A 108 -25.78 -10.72 18.39
C ALA A 108 -26.23 -9.44 17.68
N THR A 109 -25.35 -8.43 17.66
CA THR A 109 -25.55 -7.27 16.80
C THR A 109 -25.70 -7.80 15.37
N THR A 110 -26.76 -7.36 14.68
CA THR A 110 -27.19 -7.75 13.34
C THR A 110 -26.02 -8.06 12.38
N GLU A 111 -26.23 -8.93 11.38
CA GLU A 111 -25.26 -9.27 10.32
C GLU A 111 -24.50 -8.02 9.77
N GLU A 112 -25.19 -6.88 9.75
CA GLU A 112 -24.66 -5.56 9.41
C GLU A 112 -23.55 -5.03 10.33
N ALA A 113 -23.63 -5.26 11.65
CA ALA A 113 -22.60 -4.87 12.61
C ALA A 113 -21.34 -5.72 12.50
N ALA A 114 -21.47 -7.03 12.27
CA ALA A 114 -20.34 -7.91 11.98
C ALA A 114 -19.62 -7.48 10.69
N ARG A 115 -20.38 -7.21 9.62
CA ARG A 115 -19.85 -6.67 8.35
C ARG A 115 -19.10 -5.35 8.55
N ARG A 116 -19.67 -4.41 9.29
CA ARG A 116 -19.05 -3.10 9.59
C ARG A 116 -17.71 -3.25 10.31
N LYS A 117 -17.61 -4.23 11.22
CA LYS A 117 -16.38 -4.53 11.96
C LYS A 117 -15.31 -5.14 11.05
N ARG A 118 -15.67 -6.09 10.18
CA ARG A 118 -14.77 -6.67 9.17
C ARG A 118 -14.18 -5.57 8.29
N LEU A 119 -15.04 -4.71 7.73
CA LEU A 119 -14.61 -3.57 6.91
C LEU A 119 -13.68 -2.59 7.67
N MET A 120 -13.92 -2.38 8.97
CA MET A 120 -13.02 -1.56 9.79
C MET A 120 -11.64 -2.22 9.90
N LYS A 121 -11.60 -3.52 10.22
CA LYS A 121 -10.36 -4.30 10.30
C LYS A 121 -9.61 -4.24 8.98
N THR A 122 -10.26 -4.62 7.87
CA THR A 122 -9.71 -4.56 6.52
C THR A 122 -9.14 -3.18 6.21
N GLY A 123 -9.90 -2.11 6.49
CA GLY A 123 -9.48 -0.74 6.21
C GLY A 123 -8.29 -0.26 7.03
N VAL A 124 -8.26 -0.55 8.35
CA VAL A 124 -7.14 -0.19 9.22
C VAL A 124 -5.90 -1.00 8.86
N PHE A 125 -6.04 -2.29 8.60
CA PHE A 125 -4.91 -3.15 8.22
C PHE A 125 -4.31 -2.72 6.88
N THR A 126 -5.16 -2.41 5.90
CA THR A 126 -4.73 -1.87 4.60
C THR A 126 -3.99 -0.54 4.79
N ALA A 127 -4.52 0.38 5.61
CA ALA A 127 -3.85 1.65 5.92
C ALA A 127 -2.48 1.47 6.58
N CYS A 128 -2.37 0.54 7.53
CA CYS A 128 -1.10 0.24 8.20
C CYS A 128 -0.09 -0.42 7.24
N ALA A 129 -0.51 -1.41 6.46
CA ALA A 129 0.35 -2.09 5.50
C ALA A 129 0.90 -1.10 4.46
N LEU A 130 0.05 -0.22 3.93
CA LEU A 130 0.46 0.83 3.01
C LEU A 130 1.39 1.84 3.68
N ALA A 131 1.09 2.29 4.91
CA ALA A 131 2.03 3.16 5.63
C ALA A 131 3.43 2.54 5.77
N PHE A 132 3.52 1.22 6.00
CA PHE A 132 4.81 0.51 6.03
C PHE A 132 5.47 0.37 4.66
N HIS A 133 4.70 0.29 3.57
CA HIS A 133 5.19 0.28 2.19
C HIS A 133 5.72 1.65 1.72
N ASN A 134 4.92 2.69 1.98
CA ASN A 134 5.19 4.06 1.60
C ASN A 134 6.41 4.62 2.35
N PHE A 135 6.77 4.07 3.52
CA PHE A 135 7.97 4.52 4.26
C PHE A 135 9.29 4.23 3.51
N PRO A 136 9.65 2.97 3.15
CA PRO A 136 10.81 2.70 2.30
C PRO A 136 10.77 3.42 0.95
N GLU A 137 9.59 3.54 0.35
CA GLU A 137 9.41 4.20 -0.94
C GLU A 137 9.69 5.71 -0.86
N GLY A 138 9.21 6.39 0.18
CA GLY A 138 9.51 7.79 0.41
C GLY A 138 10.99 8.03 0.70
N PHE A 139 11.63 7.11 1.42
CA PHE A 139 13.08 7.16 1.59
C PHE A 139 13.83 7.01 0.26
N ALA A 140 13.45 6.04 -0.58
CA ALA A 140 14.06 5.83 -1.91
C ALA A 140 13.84 7.03 -2.84
N THR A 141 12.62 7.58 -2.88
CA THR A 141 12.25 8.77 -3.65
C THR A 141 13.08 9.98 -3.23
N PHE A 142 13.26 10.16 -1.92
CA PHE A 142 14.09 11.23 -1.40
C PHE A 142 15.55 11.07 -1.84
N LEU A 143 16.13 9.87 -1.72
CA LEU A 143 17.50 9.60 -2.17
C LEU A 143 17.66 9.87 -3.67
N ALA A 144 16.73 9.42 -4.52
CA ALA A 144 16.73 9.72 -5.95
C ALA A 144 16.72 11.24 -6.21
N GLY A 145 15.92 11.99 -5.43
CA GLY A 145 15.88 13.45 -5.46
C GLY A 145 17.19 14.14 -5.06
N LEU A 146 18.04 13.47 -4.27
CA LEU A 146 19.37 13.97 -3.91
C LEU A 146 20.41 13.71 -5.00
N GLU A 147 20.19 12.73 -5.87
CA GLU A 147 21.12 12.31 -6.92
C GLU A 147 20.96 13.12 -8.21
N ASP A 148 19.82 12.99 -8.91
CA ASP A 148 19.57 13.67 -10.18
C ASP A 148 18.08 14.01 -10.35
N PRO A 149 17.72 15.31 -10.45
CA PRO A 149 16.34 15.73 -10.73
C PRO A 149 15.74 15.11 -11.99
N ARG A 150 16.57 14.80 -13.00
CA ARG A 150 16.13 14.20 -14.28
C ARG A 150 15.61 12.77 -14.10
N ILE A 151 16.05 12.08 -13.05
CA ILE A 151 15.58 10.75 -12.66
C ILE A 151 14.45 10.91 -11.63
N ALA A 152 14.64 11.77 -10.64
CA ALA A 152 13.72 11.91 -9.51
C ALA A 152 12.33 12.44 -9.91
N ILE A 153 12.24 13.38 -10.86
CA ILE A 153 10.95 13.95 -11.26
C ILE A 153 10.07 12.89 -11.94
N PRO A 154 10.53 12.14 -12.97
CA PRO A 154 9.77 11.02 -13.52
C PRO A 154 9.37 9.99 -12.47
N VAL A 155 10.30 9.59 -11.59
CA VAL A 155 10.04 8.62 -10.52
C VAL A 155 8.92 9.11 -9.59
N ALA A 156 9.00 10.35 -9.11
CA ALA A 156 7.99 10.91 -8.21
C ALA A 156 6.60 11.06 -8.87
N VAL A 157 6.54 11.40 -10.16
CA VAL A 157 5.26 11.45 -10.91
C VAL A 157 4.64 10.06 -11.01
N ALA A 158 5.48 9.08 -11.28
CA ALA A 158 5.02 7.73 -11.55
C ALA A 158 4.61 7.02 -10.25
N ILE A 159 5.33 7.24 -9.15
CA ILE A 159 4.87 6.95 -7.77
C ILE A 159 3.57 7.67 -7.46
N ALA A 160 3.44 8.96 -7.80
CA ALA A 160 2.21 9.69 -7.53
C ALA A 160 0.99 9.06 -8.23
N ILE A 161 1.16 8.50 -9.44
CA ILE A 161 0.11 7.77 -10.15
C ILE A 161 -0.24 6.46 -9.43
N HIS A 162 0.77 5.72 -8.97
CA HIS A 162 0.63 4.47 -8.20
C HIS A 162 -0.13 4.66 -6.89
N ASN A 163 0.15 5.75 -6.18
CA ASN A 163 -0.45 6.07 -4.89
C ASN A 163 -1.95 6.42 -4.96
N ILE A 164 -2.46 6.83 -6.13
CA ILE A 164 -3.90 7.13 -6.30
C ILE A 164 -4.73 5.86 -6.06
N PRO A 165 -4.48 4.73 -6.75
CA PRO A 165 -5.08 3.44 -6.42
C PRO A 165 -4.98 3.02 -4.94
N GLU A 166 -3.84 3.22 -4.28
CA GLU A 166 -3.68 2.90 -2.85
C GLU A 166 -4.59 3.75 -1.96
N GLY A 167 -4.77 5.02 -2.31
CA GLY A 167 -5.72 5.90 -1.63
C GLY A 167 -7.15 5.38 -1.68
N ILE A 168 -7.54 4.79 -2.82
CA ILE A 168 -8.83 4.12 -2.99
C ILE A 168 -8.89 2.87 -2.10
N ALA A 169 -7.82 2.08 -2.07
CA ALA A 169 -7.70 0.85 -1.27
C ALA A 169 -8.01 1.06 0.21
N VAL A 170 -7.49 2.14 0.80
CA VAL A 170 -7.74 2.50 2.20
C VAL A 170 -9.13 3.10 2.40
N ALA A 171 -9.50 4.05 1.55
CA ALA A 171 -10.68 4.89 1.80
C ALA A 171 -11.99 4.13 1.64
N VAL A 172 -12.08 3.19 0.69
CA VAL A 172 -13.30 2.43 0.38
C VAL A 172 -13.81 1.61 1.56
N PRO A 173 -13.04 0.65 2.15
CA PRO A 173 -13.52 -0.14 3.28
C PRO A 173 -13.76 0.70 4.54
N LEU A 174 -12.90 1.68 4.84
CA LEU A 174 -13.07 2.55 6.00
C LEU A 174 -14.30 3.44 5.90
N ARG A 175 -14.64 3.88 4.68
CA ARG A 175 -15.84 4.68 4.47
C ARG A 175 -17.10 3.86 4.76
N GLU A 176 -17.17 2.63 4.25
CA GLU A 176 -18.30 1.74 4.55
C GLU A 176 -18.37 1.39 6.04
N ALA A 177 -17.21 1.12 6.65
CA ALA A 177 -17.13 0.79 8.06
C ALA A 177 -17.51 1.96 8.97
N THR A 178 -17.20 3.20 8.60
CA THR A 178 -17.40 4.36 9.48
C THR A 178 -18.64 5.18 9.13
N GLY A 179 -19.15 5.07 7.90
CA GLY A 179 -20.10 6.01 7.32
C GLY A 179 -19.53 7.42 7.09
N SER A 180 -18.23 7.65 7.35
CA SER A 180 -17.63 8.99 7.36
C SER A 180 -16.60 9.16 6.25
N ARG A 181 -16.93 10.04 5.30
CA ARG A 181 -16.02 10.45 4.21
C ARG A 181 -14.73 11.07 4.75
N ALA A 182 -14.83 11.88 5.80
CA ALA A 182 -13.69 12.55 6.39
C ALA A 182 -12.74 11.56 7.07
N LYS A 183 -13.28 10.57 7.80
CA LYS A 183 -12.45 9.52 8.41
C LYS A 183 -11.70 8.73 7.34
N ALA A 184 -12.41 8.24 6.32
CA ALA A 184 -11.82 7.50 5.22
C ALA A 184 -10.73 8.30 4.48
N PHE A 185 -10.98 9.59 4.21
CA PHE A 185 -9.99 10.48 3.61
C PHE A 185 -8.74 10.61 4.48
N TRP A 186 -8.89 10.93 5.76
CA TRP A 186 -7.75 11.15 6.65
C TRP A 186 -6.94 9.90 6.91
N TRP A 187 -7.56 8.72 7.00
CA TRP A 187 -6.81 7.47 7.13
C TRP A 187 -5.89 7.21 5.92
N ALA A 188 -6.39 7.44 4.70
CA ALA A 188 -5.59 7.32 3.49
C ALA A 188 -4.53 8.42 3.36
N THR A 189 -4.85 9.65 3.77
CA THR A 189 -3.86 10.73 3.83
C THR A 189 -2.75 10.41 4.83
N ILE A 190 -3.09 9.89 6.00
CA ILE A 190 -2.09 9.53 7.03
C ILE A 190 -1.19 8.40 6.53
N SER A 191 -1.72 7.40 5.83
CA SER A 191 -0.88 6.35 5.23
C SER A 191 0.06 6.91 4.16
N GLY A 192 -0.41 7.79 3.27
CA GLY A 192 0.44 8.43 2.26
C GLY A 192 1.49 9.38 2.85
N LEU A 193 1.21 10.02 3.99
CA LEU A 193 2.21 10.83 4.71
C LEU A 193 3.38 9.99 5.28
N ALA A 194 3.30 8.65 5.23
CA ALA A 194 4.44 7.82 5.57
C ALA A 194 5.64 8.02 4.63
N GLU A 195 5.44 8.45 3.38
CA GLU A 195 6.52 8.78 2.43
C GLU A 195 7.39 9.95 2.89
N PRO A 196 6.86 11.17 3.12
CA PRO A 196 7.68 12.28 3.60
C PRO A 196 8.25 12.02 5.00
N VAL A 197 7.58 11.19 5.82
CA VAL A 197 8.15 10.71 7.08
C VAL A 197 9.34 9.77 6.83
N GLY A 198 9.22 8.84 5.89
CA GLY A 198 10.29 7.95 5.43
C GLY A 198 11.50 8.71 4.89
N ALA A 199 11.26 9.76 4.10
CA ALA A 199 12.32 10.68 3.65
C ALA A 199 13.09 11.28 4.83
N VAL A 200 12.39 11.92 5.77
CA VAL A 200 13.02 12.67 6.87
C VAL A 200 13.66 11.73 7.88
N VAL A 201 12.92 10.73 8.37
CA VAL A 201 13.39 9.78 9.39
C VAL A 201 14.45 8.86 8.80
N GLY A 202 14.20 8.35 7.59
CA GLY A 202 15.15 7.51 6.86
C GLY A 202 16.48 8.24 6.64
N PHE A 203 16.44 9.47 6.12
CA PHE A 203 17.66 10.22 5.83
C PHE A 203 18.41 10.70 7.08
N LEU A 204 17.70 11.23 8.09
CA LEU A 204 18.36 11.84 9.26
C LEU A 204 18.79 10.83 10.32
N LEU A 205 18.03 9.75 10.50
CA LEU A 205 18.19 8.84 11.63
C LEU A 205 18.59 7.43 11.21
N LEU A 206 18.08 6.94 10.09
CA LEU A 206 18.21 5.52 9.72
C LEU A 206 19.13 5.28 8.51
N LEU A 207 19.76 6.31 7.94
CA LEU A 207 20.61 6.19 6.75
C LEU A 207 21.66 5.07 6.86
N PRO A 208 22.36 4.88 8.00
CA PRO A 208 23.33 3.77 8.13
C PRO A 208 22.69 2.38 8.19
N LEU A 209 21.40 2.30 8.52
CA LEU A 209 20.63 1.07 8.66
C LEU A 209 19.83 0.75 7.39
N MET A 210 19.54 1.73 6.54
CA MET A 210 18.75 1.59 5.32
C MET A 210 19.62 1.23 4.09
N GLY A 211 20.54 0.28 4.26
CA GLY A 211 21.32 -0.29 3.15
C GLY A 211 20.53 -1.29 2.30
N PRO A 212 21.14 -1.85 1.23
CA PRO A 212 20.44 -2.72 0.29
C PRO A 212 19.80 -3.95 0.94
N ALA A 213 20.48 -4.57 1.91
CA ALA A 213 19.91 -5.71 2.64
C ALA A 213 18.59 -5.34 3.34
N THR A 214 18.58 -4.24 4.10
CA THR A 214 17.41 -3.82 4.88
C THR A 214 16.25 -3.41 3.98
N MET A 215 16.54 -2.64 2.92
CA MET A 215 15.53 -2.25 1.94
C MET A 215 14.95 -3.47 1.24
N GLY A 216 15.81 -4.39 0.78
CA GLY A 216 15.41 -5.61 0.09
C GLY A 216 14.57 -6.55 0.97
N PHE A 217 14.95 -6.75 2.23
CA PHE A 217 14.13 -7.50 3.19
C PHE A 217 12.79 -6.82 3.48
N SER A 218 12.78 -5.49 3.60
CA SER A 218 11.56 -4.72 3.86
C SER A 218 10.58 -4.84 2.70
N PHE A 219 11.03 -4.60 1.46
CA PHE A 219 10.22 -4.74 0.26
C PHE A 219 9.65 -6.17 0.12
N ALA A 220 10.49 -7.19 0.26
CA ALA A 220 10.05 -8.58 0.15
C ALA A 220 8.98 -8.94 1.18
N ALA A 221 9.18 -8.57 2.44
CA ALA A 221 8.22 -8.83 3.51
C ALA A 221 6.91 -8.07 3.29
N ILE A 222 6.98 -6.79 2.90
CA ILE A 222 5.82 -5.94 2.61
C ILE A 222 5.01 -6.50 1.44
N ALA A 223 5.65 -6.95 0.36
CA ALA A 223 4.97 -7.63 -0.74
C ALA A 223 4.21 -8.87 -0.26
N GLY A 224 4.81 -9.67 0.63
CA GLY A 224 4.14 -10.81 1.26
C GLY A 224 2.90 -10.40 2.04
N ILE A 225 3.01 -9.34 2.85
CA ILE A 225 1.90 -8.78 3.63
C ILE A 225 0.77 -8.29 2.71
N MET A 226 1.09 -7.54 1.66
CA MET A 226 0.13 -7.00 0.70
C MET A 226 -0.58 -8.09 -0.10
N VAL A 227 0.13 -9.14 -0.51
CA VAL A 227 -0.47 -10.32 -1.16
C VAL A 227 -1.47 -11.00 -0.21
N PHE A 228 -1.11 -11.20 1.05
CA PHE A 228 -2.01 -11.80 2.04
C PHE A 228 -3.27 -10.94 2.25
N ILE A 229 -3.12 -9.63 2.50
CA ILE A 229 -4.27 -8.71 2.69
C ILE A 229 -5.17 -8.70 1.44
N SER A 230 -4.58 -8.74 0.24
CA SER A 230 -5.35 -8.74 -1.00
C SER A 230 -6.24 -9.98 -1.13
N LEU A 231 -5.71 -11.15 -0.76
CA LEU A 231 -6.38 -12.44 -0.93
C LEU A 231 -7.31 -12.81 0.23
N ASP A 232 -6.93 -12.50 1.46
CA ASP A 232 -7.67 -12.92 2.67
C ASP A 232 -8.69 -11.87 3.14
N GLU A 233 -8.42 -10.58 2.86
CA GLU A 233 -9.23 -9.48 3.35
C GLU A 233 -9.97 -8.77 2.20
N LEU A 234 -9.26 -8.20 1.23
CA LEU A 234 -9.88 -7.33 0.22
C LEU A 234 -10.77 -8.06 -0.78
N LEU A 235 -10.26 -9.14 -1.41
CA LEU A 235 -11.03 -9.89 -2.41
C LEU A 235 -12.28 -10.54 -1.80
N PRO A 236 -12.22 -11.26 -0.66
CA PRO A 236 -13.41 -11.81 -0.03
C PRO A 236 -14.42 -10.72 0.37
N THR A 237 -13.94 -9.59 0.92
CA THR A 237 -14.82 -8.48 1.29
C THR A 237 -15.49 -7.83 0.06
N ALA A 238 -14.81 -7.83 -1.09
CA ALA A 238 -15.39 -7.38 -2.36
C ALA A 238 -16.53 -8.29 -2.81
N GLU A 239 -16.35 -9.61 -2.71
CA GLU A 239 -17.35 -10.62 -3.06
C GLU A 239 -18.56 -10.63 -2.09
N GLU A 240 -18.33 -10.39 -0.81
CA GLU A 240 -19.42 -10.27 0.18
C GLU A 240 -20.23 -8.98 0.00
N THR A 241 -19.61 -7.92 -0.54
CA THR A 241 -20.23 -6.60 -0.67
C THR A 241 -21.11 -6.46 -1.91
N GLY A 242 -20.89 -7.22 -2.97
CA GLY A 242 -21.67 -7.13 -4.21
C GLY A 242 -21.54 -8.39 -5.07
N GLU A 243 -21.88 -8.31 -6.35
CA GLU A 243 -21.75 -9.49 -7.21
C GLU A 243 -20.29 -9.85 -7.47
N HIS A 244 -19.98 -11.16 -7.43
CA HIS A 244 -18.65 -11.71 -7.69
C HIS A 244 -18.00 -11.14 -8.98
N HIS A 245 -18.76 -11.02 -10.07
CA HIS A 245 -18.25 -10.48 -11.33
C HIS A 245 -17.77 -9.03 -11.22
N HIS A 246 -18.44 -8.19 -10.41
CA HIS A 246 -17.99 -6.81 -10.19
C HIS A 246 -16.67 -6.76 -9.43
N ALA A 247 -16.49 -7.64 -8.43
CA ALA A 247 -15.22 -7.77 -7.71
C ALA A 247 -14.09 -8.19 -8.66
N ILE A 248 -14.32 -9.21 -9.50
CA ILE A 248 -13.30 -9.70 -10.45
C ILE A 248 -12.99 -8.67 -11.55
N TYR A 249 -13.99 -7.98 -12.11
CA TYR A 249 -13.75 -6.91 -13.08
C TYR A 249 -13.00 -5.74 -12.45
N GLY A 250 -13.33 -5.40 -11.19
CA GLY A 250 -12.56 -4.46 -10.40
C GLY A 250 -11.10 -4.88 -10.31
N LEU A 251 -10.84 -6.10 -9.88
CA LEU A 251 -9.49 -6.67 -9.74
C LEU A 251 -8.71 -6.59 -11.03
N ILE A 252 -9.27 -7.06 -12.14
CA ILE A 252 -8.59 -7.02 -13.44
C ILE A 252 -8.34 -5.57 -13.88
N ALA A 253 -9.29 -4.66 -13.66
CA ALA A 253 -9.11 -3.25 -13.97
C ALA A 253 -8.00 -2.62 -13.10
N GLY A 254 -7.92 -2.98 -11.82
CA GLY A 254 -6.85 -2.55 -10.92
C GLY A 254 -5.47 -3.02 -11.39
N MET A 255 -5.35 -4.29 -11.76
CA MET A 255 -4.12 -4.84 -12.35
C MET A 255 -3.76 -4.10 -13.65
N ALA A 256 -4.72 -3.82 -14.51
CA ALA A 256 -4.49 -3.12 -15.77
C ALA A 256 -4.07 -1.66 -15.56
N ILE A 257 -4.67 -0.94 -14.60
CA ILE A 257 -4.27 0.42 -14.23
C ILE A 257 -2.82 0.43 -13.76
N MET A 258 -2.43 -0.51 -12.89
CA MET A 258 -1.06 -0.62 -12.41
C MET A 258 -0.08 -1.05 -13.50
N ALA A 259 -0.48 -1.97 -14.39
CA ALA A 259 0.33 -2.33 -15.55
C ALA A 259 0.63 -1.11 -16.42
N LEU A 260 -0.40 -0.31 -16.72
CA LEU A 260 -0.25 0.90 -17.52
C LEU A 260 0.61 1.96 -16.82
N SER A 261 0.46 2.12 -15.50
CA SER A 261 1.32 3.06 -14.75
C SER A 261 2.77 2.61 -14.78
N LEU A 262 3.05 1.32 -14.55
CA LEU A 262 4.42 0.77 -14.61
C LEU A 262 5.06 0.87 -16.01
N LEU A 263 4.27 0.73 -17.08
CA LEU A 263 4.77 0.91 -18.45
C LEU A 263 5.20 2.35 -18.76
N MET A 264 4.69 3.34 -18.00
CA MET A 264 5.15 4.74 -18.15
C MET A 264 6.57 4.97 -17.60
N PHE A 265 7.15 3.97 -16.90
CA PHE A 265 8.52 4.02 -16.39
C PHE A 265 9.57 3.42 -17.36
N LEU A 266 9.13 2.79 -18.46
CA LEU A 266 10.00 2.26 -19.52
C LEU A 266 10.35 3.35 -20.56
#